data_AF-A0A366WSE6-F1
#
_entry.id   AF-A0A366WSE6-F1
#
_cell.length_a   1.000
_cell.length_b   1.000
_cell.length_c   1.000
_cell.angle_alpha   90.00
_cell.angle_beta   90.00
_cell.angle_gamma   90.00
#
_symmetry.space_group_name_H-M   'P 1'
#
loop_
_entity.id
_entity.type
_entity.pdbx_description
1 polymer ?
#
loop_
_entity_poly.entity_id
_entity_poly.type
_entity_poly.pdbx_seq_one_letter_code
_entity_poly.pdbx_strand_id
1 'polypeptide(L)'
;MRLTCPNCGAQYEVPDEVIPEEGRDVQCSNCEKTWFQAKYPETVAEPVKPEPSAPADEPAAKAETPEIVAKPVEEPEPAAASSTGNVDPAVANILKEEAEREADLRAHEGGSLETQTDLALDAPPEVEKAAKDLIATETAKDFGQKDALPDVEAINSSLRSDDPLPKLDEDMPPPRKSGGFRRGFLLILVVGVTLLLIYSNSQKISEAVPQADPVLNSYVSLVDQARLWLEAQTGSGTSQN
;
A
#
# COMPACT_ATOMS: atom_id res chain seq x y z
N MET A 1 -23.66 -3.74 -17.92
CA MET A 1 -23.09 -2.49 -18.47
C MET A 1 -21.56 -2.45 -18.36
N ARG A 2 -20.89 -1.60 -19.16
CA ARG A 2 -19.45 -1.35 -19.08
C ARG A 2 -19.17 0.04 -18.50
N LEU A 3 -18.33 0.09 -17.49
CA LEU A 3 -17.90 1.29 -16.78
C LEU A 3 -16.46 1.62 -17.17
N THR A 4 -16.14 2.91 -17.33
CA THR A 4 -14.77 3.37 -17.56
C THR A 4 -14.38 4.37 -16.49
N CYS A 5 -13.27 4.12 -15.80
CA CYS A 5 -12.77 5.03 -14.78
C CYS A 5 -12.31 6.36 -15.44
N PRO A 6 -12.78 7.53 -14.97
CA PRO A 6 -12.42 8.82 -15.55
C PRO A 6 -10.98 9.27 -15.26
N ASN A 7 -10.30 8.62 -14.31
CA ASN A 7 -8.92 8.97 -13.94
C ASN A 7 -7.88 8.14 -14.72
N CYS A 8 -7.96 6.81 -14.65
CA CYS A 8 -6.95 5.93 -15.24
C CYS A 8 -7.40 5.15 -16.48
N GLY A 9 -8.65 5.31 -16.94
CA GLY A 9 -9.17 4.64 -18.13
C GLY A 9 -9.41 3.13 -18.01
N ALA A 10 -9.33 2.57 -16.80
CA ALA A 10 -9.63 1.16 -16.55
C ALA A 10 -11.11 0.86 -16.87
N GLN A 11 -11.37 -0.31 -17.46
CA GLN A 11 -12.71 -0.75 -17.87
C GLN A 11 -13.18 -1.90 -16.98
N TYR A 12 -14.42 -1.80 -16.49
CA TYR A 12 -15.06 -2.81 -15.65
C TYR A 12 -16.39 -3.25 -16.26
N GLU A 13 -16.63 -4.55 -16.28
CA GLU A 13 -17.90 -5.14 -16.68
C GLU A 13 -18.72 -5.44 -15.43
N VAL A 14 -19.84 -4.74 -15.27
CA VAL A 14 -20.70 -4.83 -14.08
C VAL A 14 -22.11 -5.19 -14.52
N PRO A 15 -22.75 -6.20 -13.90
CA PRO A 15 -24.15 -6.52 -14.18
C PRO A 15 -25.08 -5.34 -13.86
N ASP A 16 -26.14 -5.18 -14.65
CA ASP A 16 -27.08 -4.04 -14.51
C ASP A 16 -27.92 -4.10 -13.22
N GLU A 17 -27.90 -5.24 -12.52
CA GLU A 17 -28.55 -5.45 -11.22
C GLU A 17 -27.80 -4.74 -10.07
N VAL A 18 -26.51 -4.48 -10.23
CA VAL A 18 -25.64 -3.93 -9.17
C VAL A 18 -25.71 -2.39 -9.11
N ILE A 19 -26.23 -1.76 -10.17
CA ILE A 19 -26.46 -0.30 -10.21
C ILE A 19 -27.98 -0.04 -10.15
N PRO A 20 -28.49 0.50 -9.02
CA PRO A 20 -29.90 0.83 -8.87
C PRO A 20 -30.30 2.00 -9.81
N GLU A 21 -31.60 2.16 -10.06
CA GLU A 21 -32.14 3.23 -10.93
C GLU A 21 -31.73 4.64 -10.44
N GLU A 22 -31.59 4.83 -9.13
CA GLU A 22 -31.14 6.08 -8.52
C GLU A 22 -29.65 6.38 -8.78
N GLY A 23 -28.89 5.42 -9.32
CA GLY A 23 -27.44 5.48 -9.47
C GLY A 23 -26.69 5.09 -8.19
N ARG A 24 -25.37 4.91 -8.30
CA ARG A 24 -24.51 4.51 -7.17
C ARG A 24 -23.10 5.06 -7.34
N ASP A 25 -22.45 5.37 -6.23
CA ASP A 25 -21.01 5.64 -6.19
C ASP A 25 -20.20 4.36 -6.40
N VAL A 26 -19.31 4.39 -7.38
CA VAL A 26 -18.41 3.30 -7.73
C VAL A 26 -16.96 3.73 -7.55
N GLN A 27 -16.13 2.83 -7.02
CA GLN A 27 -14.71 3.08 -6.77
C GLN A 27 -13.84 2.27 -7.74
N CYS A 28 -12.86 2.94 -8.34
CA CYS A 28 -11.87 2.28 -9.19
C CYS A 28 -10.92 1.43 -8.33
N SER A 29 -10.80 0.13 -8.62
CA SER A 29 -9.80 -0.71 -7.94
C SER A 29 -8.36 -0.43 -8.35
N ASN A 30 -8.15 0.25 -9.48
CA ASN A 30 -6.81 0.51 -10.02
C ASN A 30 -6.22 1.86 -9.56
N CYS A 31 -7.04 2.86 -9.31
CA CYS A 31 -6.57 4.20 -8.92
C CYS A 31 -7.39 4.84 -7.78
N GLU A 32 -8.24 4.05 -7.11
CA GLU A 32 -9.04 4.40 -5.93
C GLU A 32 -10.02 5.57 -6.08
N LYS A 33 -10.15 6.13 -7.30
CA LYS A 33 -11.06 7.22 -7.59
C LYS A 33 -12.50 6.74 -7.48
N THR A 34 -13.29 7.42 -6.66
CA THR A 34 -14.74 7.26 -6.59
C THR A 34 -15.42 8.23 -7.55
N TRP A 35 -16.42 7.75 -8.29
CA TRP A 35 -17.31 8.57 -9.11
C TRP A 35 -18.74 8.02 -9.08
N PHE A 36 -19.70 8.88 -9.36
CA PHE A 36 -21.11 8.50 -9.41
C PHE A 36 -21.47 7.92 -10.78
N GLN A 37 -22.13 6.76 -10.81
CA GLN A 37 -22.66 6.16 -12.04
C GLN A 37 -24.19 6.05 -11.99
N ALA A 38 -24.86 6.64 -12.99
CA ALA A 38 -26.27 6.39 -13.28
C ALA A 38 -26.46 5.12 -14.13
N LYS A 39 -27.55 4.37 -13.90
CA LYS A 39 -27.86 3.10 -14.58
C LYS A 39 -28.04 3.27 -16.09
N TYR A 40 -28.73 4.33 -16.49
CA TYR A 40 -28.82 4.79 -17.86
C TYR A 40 -28.23 6.20 -17.87
N PRO A 41 -27.08 6.45 -18.54
CA PRO A 41 -26.78 7.83 -18.91
C PRO A 41 -28.00 8.29 -19.72
N GLU A 42 -28.66 9.37 -19.29
CA GLU A 42 -29.74 9.96 -20.07
C GLU A 42 -29.21 10.19 -21.48
N THR A 43 -29.56 9.28 -22.38
CA THR A 43 -29.47 9.48 -23.80
C THR A 43 -30.56 10.50 -24.03
N VAL A 44 -30.17 11.77 -23.94
CA VAL A 44 -30.88 12.87 -24.57
C VAL A 44 -31.27 12.35 -25.94
N ALA A 45 -32.57 12.15 -26.10
CA ALA A 45 -33.17 11.74 -27.35
C ALA A 45 -32.56 12.60 -28.46
N GLU A 46 -32.25 11.93 -29.56
CA GLU A 46 -31.60 12.44 -30.76
C GLU A 46 -31.81 13.93 -31.05
N PRO A 47 -30.78 14.64 -31.53
CA PRO A 47 -30.97 15.93 -32.14
C PRO A 47 -31.89 15.76 -33.35
N VAL A 48 -33.12 16.28 -33.24
CA VAL A 48 -33.98 16.48 -34.40
C VAL A 48 -33.25 17.43 -35.35
N LYS A 49 -32.74 16.82 -36.42
CA LYS A 49 -32.28 17.41 -37.67
C LYS A 49 -32.98 18.75 -37.96
N PRO A 50 -32.26 19.90 -37.96
CA PRO A 50 -32.85 21.16 -38.40
C PRO A 50 -32.90 21.19 -39.94
N GLU A 51 -34.11 21.27 -40.50
CA GLU A 51 -34.28 21.73 -41.89
C GLU A 51 -34.06 23.24 -41.96
N PRO A 52 -33.41 23.75 -43.02
CA PRO A 52 -33.02 25.14 -43.14
C PRO A 52 -34.19 26.00 -43.64
N SER A 53 -34.54 27.03 -42.88
CA SER A 53 -35.27 28.20 -43.40
C SER A 53 -34.62 29.45 -42.82
N ALA A 54 -34.11 30.27 -43.73
CA ALA A 54 -33.33 31.48 -43.46
C ALA A 54 -34.28 32.70 -43.19
N PRO A 55 -33.76 33.92 -43.03
CA PRO A 55 -33.50 34.56 -41.75
C PRO A 55 -34.33 35.84 -41.56
N ALA A 56 -34.62 36.25 -40.32
CA ALA A 56 -34.96 37.64 -40.01
C ALA A 56 -34.91 37.94 -38.49
N ASP A 57 -34.22 39.04 -38.20
CA ASP A 57 -34.38 39.98 -37.08
C ASP A 57 -33.92 39.60 -35.66
N GLU A 58 -32.76 40.17 -35.29
CA GLU A 58 -32.49 40.71 -33.95
C GLU A 58 -33.60 41.71 -33.55
N PRO A 59 -33.92 41.83 -32.25
CA PRO A 59 -33.28 42.92 -31.52
C PRO A 59 -32.85 42.55 -30.10
N ALA A 60 -31.73 43.15 -29.72
CA ALA A 60 -31.24 43.27 -28.36
C ALA A 60 -32.29 43.89 -27.42
N ALA A 61 -32.49 43.29 -26.23
CA ALA A 61 -32.83 44.03 -25.01
C ALA A 61 -32.71 43.17 -23.75
N LYS A 62 -31.71 43.54 -22.94
CA LYS A 62 -31.79 43.80 -21.49
C LYS A 62 -31.72 42.63 -20.50
N ALA A 63 -30.73 42.80 -19.62
CA ALA A 63 -30.48 42.08 -18.39
C ALA A 63 -31.68 42.10 -17.43
N GLU A 64 -31.93 40.96 -16.78
CA GLU A 64 -32.44 40.91 -15.41
C GLU A 64 -32.01 39.61 -14.74
N THR A 65 -31.32 39.79 -13.61
CA THR A 65 -30.83 38.80 -12.67
C THR A 65 -32.00 38.11 -11.96
N PRO A 66 -32.05 36.77 -11.82
CA PRO A 66 -32.92 36.15 -10.83
C PRO A 66 -32.18 36.08 -9.49
N GLU A 67 -32.68 36.93 -8.61
CA GLU A 67 -32.60 36.96 -7.16
C GLU A 67 -32.45 35.58 -6.50
N ILE A 68 -31.43 35.47 -5.64
CA ILE A 68 -31.22 34.38 -4.69
C ILE A 68 -32.36 34.45 -3.66
N VAL A 69 -33.34 33.56 -3.74
CA VAL A 69 -34.34 33.38 -2.68
C VAL A 69 -33.81 32.37 -1.67
N ALA A 70 -33.24 32.89 -0.59
CA ALA A 70 -32.93 32.13 0.61
C ALA A 70 -34.22 31.71 1.33
N LYS A 71 -34.49 30.41 1.39
CA LYS A 71 -35.37 29.82 2.43
C LYS A 71 -34.49 29.18 3.51
N PRO A 72 -34.62 29.58 4.79
CA PRO A 72 -33.91 28.96 5.90
C PRO A 72 -34.29 27.48 6.03
N VAL A 73 -33.30 26.60 6.03
CA VAL A 73 -33.46 25.22 6.47
C VAL A 73 -32.68 25.06 7.76
N GLU A 74 -33.46 24.68 8.77
CA GLU A 74 -33.11 24.38 10.15
C GLU A 74 -31.89 23.45 10.28
N GLU A 75 -31.02 23.80 11.21
CA GLU A 75 -29.89 23.01 11.67
C GLU A 75 -30.39 21.97 12.70
N PRO A 76 -30.27 20.66 12.47
CA PRO A 76 -30.48 19.67 13.52
C PRO A 76 -29.16 19.43 14.25
N GLU A 77 -29.03 20.04 15.44
CA GLU A 77 -28.12 19.60 16.50
C GLU A 77 -28.60 18.25 17.13
N PRO A 78 -27.73 17.54 17.86
CA PRO A 78 -27.42 16.12 17.63
C PRO A 78 -28.38 15.15 18.32
N ALA A 79 -28.87 14.17 17.56
CA ALA A 79 -29.57 13.02 18.12
C ALA A 79 -28.56 11.98 18.63
N ALA A 80 -28.44 11.93 19.96
CA ALA A 80 -28.38 10.73 20.80
C ALA A 80 -27.44 9.59 20.39
N ALA A 81 -26.37 9.46 21.20
CA ALA A 81 -25.81 8.21 21.73
C ALA A 81 -25.99 6.95 20.86
N SER A 82 -24.94 6.63 20.10
CA SER A 82 -24.69 5.28 19.60
C SER A 82 -24.83 4.27 20.74
N SER A 83 -25.89 3.45 20.69
CA SER A 83 -26.01 2.28 21.54
C SER A 83 -24.77 1.42 21.35
N THR A 84 -23.98 1.22 22.40
CA THR A 84 -23.00 0.14 22.44
C THR A 84 -23.77 -1.14 22.16
N GLY A 85 -23.46 -1.75 21.01
CA GLY A 85 -24.31 -2.73 20.36
C GLY A 85 -24.65 -3.92 21.25
N ASN A 86 -25.91 -4.34 21.18
CA ASN A 86 -26.34 -5.66 21.60
C ASN A 86 -25.70 -6.66 20.63
N VAL A 87 -24.49 -7.13 20.96
CA VAL A 87 -23.81 -8.18 20.19
C VAL A 87 -24.65 -9.45 20.31
N ASP A 88 -25.00 -10.03 19.17
CA ASP A 88 -25.76 -11.29 19.12
C ASP A 88 -25.11 -12.35 20.01
N PRO A 89 -25.88 -13.08 20.84
CA PRO A 89 -25.33 -14.04 21.79
C PRO A 89 -24.46 -15.13 21.13
N ALA A 90 -24.72 -15.50 19.87
CA ALA A 90 -23.88 -16.44 19.14
C ALA A 90 -22.50 -15.86 18.83
N VAL A 91 -22.44 -14.58 18.45
CA VAL A 91 -21.19 -13.86 18.19
C VAL A 91 -20.41 -13.66 19.48
N ALA A 92 -21.08 -13.31 20.58
CA ALA A 92 -20.45 -13.18 21.89
C ALA A 92 -19.80 -14.48 22.40
N ASN A 93 -20.36 -15.65 22.05
CA ASN A 93 -19.76 -16.94 22.38
C ASN A 93 -18.51 -17.21 21.54
N ILE A 94 -18.54 -16.91 20.24
CA ILE A 94 -17.37 -17.04 19.36
C ILE A 94 -16.22 -16.14 19.84
N LEU A 95 -16.51 -14.89 20.22
CA LEU A 95 -15.48 -13.96 20.71
C LEU A 95 -14.84 -14.43 22.02
N LYS A 96 -15.60 -15.10 22.90
CA LYS A 96 -15.06 -15.67 24.14
C LYS A 96 -14.16 -16.87 23.85
N GLU A 97 -14.59 -17.77 22.96
CA GLU A 97 -13.80 -18.95 22.60
C GLU A 97 -12.48 -18.57 21.92
N GLU A 98 -12.48 -17.57 21.04
CA GLU A 98 -11.24 -17.04 20.45
C GLU A 98 -10.37 -16.31 21.46
N ALA A 99 -10.96 -15.56 22.40
CA ALA A 99 -10.20 -14.92 23.47
C ALA A 99 -9.52 -15.94 24.40
N GLU A 100 -10.18 -17.05 24.73
CA GLU A 100 -9.60 -18.14 25.52
C GLU A 100 -8.47 -18.83 24.75
N ARG A 101 -8.67 -19.15 23.46
CA ARG A 101 -7.66 -19.76 22.61
C ARG A 101 -6.41 -18.88 22.49
N GLU A 102 -6.59 -17.57 22.31
CA GLU A 102 -5.47 -16.63 22.23
C GLU A 102 -4.74 -16.49 23.58
N ALA A 103 -5.48 -16.51 24.70
CA ALA A 103 -4.89 -16.48 26.04
C ALA A 103 -4.02 -17.72 26.32
N ASP A 104 -4.47 -18.92 25.93
CA ASP A 104 -3.70 -20.15 26.05
C ASP A 104 -2.42 -20.11 25.19
N LEU A 105 -2.52 -19.66 23.95
CA LEU A 105 -1.36 -19.47 23.07
C LEU A 105 -0.35 -18.49 23.69
N ARG A 106 -0.84 -17.35 24.19
CA ARG A 106 0.01 -16.34 24.85
C ARG A 106 0.63 -16.87 26.14
N ALA A 107 -0.04 -17.74 26.88
CA ALA A 107 0.51 -18.38 28.07
C ALA A 107 1.62 -19.39 27.72
N HIS A 108 1.48 -20.10 26.59
CA HIS A 108 2.51 -20.99 26.08
C HIS A 108 3.72 -20.23 25.50
N GLU A 109 3.50 -19.07 24.86
CA GLU A 109 4.57 -18.21 24.33
C GLU A 109 5.24 -17.32 25.40
N GLY A 110 4.49 -16.97 26.46
CA GLY A 110 4.93 -16.10 27.56
C GLY A 110 6.05 -16.69 28.44
N GLY A 111 6.39 -17.97 28.27
CA GLY A 111 7.56 -18.59 28.91
C GLY A 111 8.90 -18.28 28.24
N SER A 112 8.91 -17.65 27.04
CA SER A 112 10.14 -17.34 26.30
C SER A 112 10.44 -15.84 26.19
N LEU A 113 9.55 -14.97 26.68
CA LEU A 113 9.80 -13.53 26.73
C LEU A 113 10.14 -13.17 28.16
N GLU A 114 11.43 -13.12 28.47
CA GLU A 114 11.96 -12.43 29.64
C GLU A 114 11.40 -11.00 29.61
N THR A 115 10.33 -10.76 30.39
CA THR A 115 9.84 -9.43 30.69
C THR A 115 10.96 -8.72 31.43
N GLN A 116 11.81 -8.00 30.70
CA GLN A 116 12.73 -7.01 31.25
C GLN A 116 11.90 -5.91 31.91
N THR A 117 11.45 -6.23 33.11
CA THR A 117 10.86 -5.30 34.03
C THR A 117 12.05 -4.60 34.66
N ASP A 118 12.10 -3.28 34.47
CA ASP A 118 12.87 -2.38 35.31
C ASP A 118 14.38 -2.29 35.01
N LEU A 119 14.74 -1.56 33.95
CA LEU A 119 16.05 -0.91 33.88
C LEU A 119 16.01 0.37 34.75
N ALA A 120 15.92 0.16 36.07
CA ALA A 120 16.22 1.19 37.05
C ALA A 120 17.70 1.55 36.96
N LEU A 121 17.97 2.79 36.56
CA LEU A 121 19.26 3.44 36.65
C LEU A 121 19.59 3.67 38.13
N ASP A 122 20.46 2.84 38.71
CA ASP A 122 21.28 3.24 39.85
C ASP A 122 22.73 2.81 39.67
N ALA A 123 23.64 3.70 40.04
CA ALA A 123 25.06 3.68 39.67
C ALA A 123 25.85 2.59 40.42
N PRO A 124 26.87 1.97 39.80
CA PRO A 124 27.59 0.87 40.43
C PRO A 124 28.54 1.36 41.53
N PRO A 125 28.63 0.68 42.70
CA PRO A 125 29.80 0.79 43.55
C PRO A 125 30.97 -0.01 42.96
N GLU A 126 32.14 0.63 42.87
CA GLU A 126 33.43 0.00 42.56
C GLU A 126 33.74 -1.12 43.55
N VAL A 127 34.18 -2.28 43.04
CA VAL A 127 34.79 -3.32 43.88
C VAL A 127 36.06 -3.85 43.24
N GLU A 128 37.12 -3.82 44.04
CA GLU A 128 38.50 -4.13 43.74
C GLU A 128 38.77 -5.59 43.33
N LYS A 129 39.91 -5.74 42.65
CA LYS A 129 40.55 -6.97 42.19
C LYS A 129 40.60 -8.08 43.25
N ALA A 130 40.23 -9.30 42.83
CA ALA A 130 40.79 -10.52 43.40
C ALA A 130 40.88 -11.61 42.32
N ALA A 131 42.10 -11.81 41.81
CA ALA A 131 42.46 -12.97 41.01
C ALA A 131 42.42 -14.22 41.89
N LYS A 132 41.69 -15.25 41.43
CA LYS A 132 41.91 -16.63 41.84
C LYS A 132 41.75 -17.54 40.63
N ASP A 133 42.86 -18.17 40.27
CA ASP A 133 42.93 -19.33 39.41
C ASP A 133 41.92 -20.38 39.86
N LEU A 134 41.03 -20.79 38.95
CA LEU A 134 40.33 -22.07 39.06
C LEU A 134 40.57 -22.87 37.78
N ILE A 135 41.20 -23.99 38.05
CA ILE A 135 41.77 -25.01 37.19
C ILE A 135 40.65 -25.64 36.35
N ALA A 136 40.93 -25.80 35.05
CA ALA A 136 40.10 -26.58 34.13
C ALA A 136 39.99 -28.02 34.63
N THR A 137 38.79 -28.40 35.10
CA THR A 137 38.44 -29.81 35.26
C THR A 137 37.47 -30.17 34.16
N GLU A 138 37.89 -31.12 33.33
CA GLU A 138 37.09 -31.86 32.36
C GLU A 138 35.82 -32.43 33.02
N THR A 139 34.66 -31.81 32.83
CA THR A 139 33.35 -32.48 32.88
C THR A 139 32.29 -31.58 32.25
N ALA A 140 32.22 -31.56 30.92
CA ALA A 140 31.08 -31.01 30.18
C ALA A 140 30.93 -31.76 28.86
N LYS A 141 30.67 -33.07 28.96
CA LYS A 141 30.48 -33.93 27.79
C LYS A 141 29.36 -34.93 28.04
N ASP A 142 28.20 -34.50 28.56
CA ASP A 142 27.01 -35.38 28.51
C ASP A 142 25.61 -34.75 28.72
N PHE A 143 25.41 -33.43 28.60
CA PHE A 143 24.05 -32.86 28.68
C PHE A 143 23.92 -31.64 27.77
N GLY A 144 23.65 -31.87 26.48
CA GLY A 144 23.39 -30.74 25.56
C GLY A 144 23.12 -31.12 24.10
N GLN A 145 23.13 -32.39 23.74
CA GLN A 145 23.00 -32.83 22.34
C GLN A 145 21.62 -33.43 22.04
N LYS A 146 20.53 -32.77 22.46
CA LYS A 146 19.17 -33.18 22.03
C LYS A 146 18.18 -32.05 21.68
N ASP A 147 18.48 -30.78 21.93
CA ASP A 147 17.54 -29.69 21.61
C ASP A 147 18.17 -28.51 20.84
N ALA A 148 19.29 -28.72 20.17
CA ALA A 148 19.78 -27.76 19.18
C ALA A 148 18.98 -27.98 17.89
N LEU A 149 18.13 -27.00 17.58
CA LEU A 149 17.43 -26.88 16.30
C LEU A 149 18.34 -27.32 15.15
N PRO A 150 17.80 -28.06 14.15
CA PRO A 150 18.58 -28.49 12.99
C PRO A 150 19.35 -27.30 12.41
N ASP A 151 20.66 -27.47 12.24
CA ASP A 151 21.56 -26.44 11.76
C ASP A 151 21.00 -25.84 10.46
N VAL A 152 20.86 -24.52 10.41
CA VAL A 152 20.26 -23.79 9.28
C VAL A 152 21.05 -24.07 7.99
N GLU A 153 22.34 -24.40 8.12
CA GLU A 153 23.21 -24.82 7.03
C GLU A 153 22.82 -26.20 6.43
N ALA A 154 22.30 -27.12 7.25
CA ALA A 154 21.78 -28.42 6.79
C ALA A 154 20.44 -28.27 6.04
N ILE A 155 19.61 -27.30 6.44
CA ILE A 155 18.35 -27.00 5.76
C ILE A 155 18.62 -26.31 4.41
N ASN A 156 19.56 -25.36 4.35
CA ASN A 156 19.90 -24.69 3.10
C ASN A 156 20.62 -25.60 2.09
N SER A 157 21.44 -26.54 2.60
CA SER A 157 22.11 -27.53 1.76
C SER A 157 21.16 -28.62 1.26
N SER A 158 20.14 -29.03 2.03
CA SER A 158 19.10 -29.94 1.53
C SER A 158 18.13 -29.29 0.54
N LEU A 159 17.96 -27.96 0.59
CA LEU A 159 17.15 -27.19 -0.37
C LEU A 159 17.90 -26.81 -1.65
N ARG A 160 19.24 -26.83 -1.65
CA ARG A 160 20.06 -26.73 -2.85
C ARG A 160 20.61 -28.09 -3.24
N SER A 161 19.80 -28.88 -3.92
CA SER A 161 20.27 -30.06 -4.65
C SER A 161 21.15 -29.63 -5.83
N ASP A 162 22.44 -29.46 -5.58
CA ASP A 162 23.50 -29.47 -6.61
C ASP A 162 24.27 -30.80 -6.43
N ASP A 163 23.57 -31.90 -6.68
CA ASP A 163 24.16 -33.24 -6.70
C ASP A 163 24.60 -33.50 -8.14
N PRO A 164 25.92 -33.56 -8.45
CA PRO A 164 26.37 -33.91 -9.78
C PRO A 164 26.11 -35.41 -9.97
N LEU A 165 24.96 -35.72 -10.57
CA LEU A 165 24.62 -37.08 -10.96
C LEU A 165 25.76 -37.71 -11.78
N PRO A 166 26.00 -39.03 -11.63
CA PRO A 166 26.98 -39.72 -12.44
C PRO A 166 26.59 -39.58 -13.91
N LYS A 167 27.55 -39.15 -14.74
CA LYS A 167 27.38 -38.98 -16.18
C LYS A 167 26.82 -40.25 -16.81
N LEU A 168 25.55 -40.22 -17.19
CA LEU A 168 24.98 -41.12 -18.18
C LEU A 168 24.32 -40.25 -19.25
N ASP A 169 24.86 -40.46 -20.45
CA ASP A 169 24.36 -40.09 -21.78
C ASP A 169 24.41 -38.61 -22.21
N GLU A 170 25.38 -38.37 -23.11
CA GLU A 170 25.48 -37.24 -24.02
C GLU A 170 24.31 -37.26 -25.02
N ASP A 171 23.17 -36.63 -24.70
CA ASP A 171 22.26 -36.02 -25.69
C ASP A 171 21.09 -35.25 -25.04
N MET A 172 21.38 -34.41 -24.04
CA MET A 172 20.40 -33.45 -23.51
C MET A 172 20.80 -32.02 -23.88
N PRO A 173 19.94 -31.20 -24.50
CA PRO A 173 20.25 -29.80 -24.73
C PRO A 173 20.51 -29.11 -23.38
N PRO A 174 21.55 -28.28 -23.27
CA PRO A 174 21.99 -27.76 -21.98
C PRO A 174 20.86 -27.00 -21.28
N PRO A 175 20.68 -27.19 -19.97
CA PRO A 175 19.64 -26.49 -19.23
C PRO A 175 19.84 -24.98 -19.40
N ARG A 176 18.79 -24.30 -19.87
CA ARG A 176 18.81 -22.85 -20.05
C ARG A 176 18.92 -22.21 -18.67
N LYS A 177 20.12 -21.73 -18.32
CA LYS A 177 20.37 -21.01 -17.06
C LYS A 177 19.32 -19.93 -16.87
N SER A 178 18.52 -20.03 -15.81
CA SER A 178 17.48 -19.10 -15.41
C SER A 178 18.08 -17.80 -14.84
N GLY A 179 18.83 -17.07 -15.67
CA GLY A 179 19.43 -15.77 -15.33
C GLY A 179 18.46 -14.58 -15.42
N GLY A 180 17.14 -14.82 -15.37
CA GLY A 180 16.12 -13.81 -15.65
C GLY A 180 16.06 -12.69 -14.59
N PHE A 181 16.21 -13.04 -13.32
CA PHE A 181 16.04 -12.08 -12.22
C PHE A 181 17.10 -10.97 -12.22
N ARG A 182 18.39 -11.32 -12.40
CA ARG A 182 19.48 -10.34 -12.45
C ARG A 182 19.36 -9.40 -13.65
N ARG A 183 18.87 -9.91 -14.80
CA ARG A 183 18.61 -9.08 -15.99
C ARG A 183 17.44 -8.13 -15.75
N GLY A 184 16.37 -8.58 -15.10
CA GLY A 184 15.25 -7.71 -14.73
C GLY A 184 15.64 -6.63 -13.73
N PHE A 185 16.39 -7.00 -12.68
CA PHE A 185 16.90 -6.05 -11.68
C PHE A 185 17.82 -4.99 -12.29
N LEU A 186 18.74 -5.39 -13.18
CA LEU A 186 19.58 -4.44 -13.91
C LEU A 186 18.76 -3.52 -14.82
N LEU A 187 17.71 -4.03 -15.47
CA LEU A 187 16.82 -3.21 -16.28
C LEU A 187 16.12 -2.15 -15.42
N ILE A 188 15.59 -2.53 -14.25
CA ILE A 188 14.95 -1.59 -13.32
C ILE A 188 15.94 -0.55 -12.81
N LEU A 189 17.18 -0.93 -12.47
CA LEU A 189 18.22 0.02 -12.08
C LEU A 189 18.54 1.02 -13.19
N VAL A 190 18.68 0.54 -14.43
CA VAL A 190 18.92 1.42 -15.60
C VAL A 190 17.75 2.38 -15.80
N VAL A 191 16.51 1.91 -15.68
CA VAL A 191 15.31 2.75 -15.78
C VAL A 191 15.29 3.79 -14.65
N GLY A 192 15.59 3.39 -13.42
CA GLY A 192 15.67 4.30 -12.27
C GLY A 192 16.73 5.40 -12.45
N VAL A 193 17.92 5.03 -12.90
CA VAL A 193 18.98 6.00 -13.24
C VAL A 193 18.55 6.92 -14.37
N THR A 194 17.87 6.40 -15.38
CA THR A 194 17.36 7.20 -16.50
C THR A 194 16.31 8.23 -16.03
N LEU A 195 15.35 7.81 -15.21
CA LEU A 195 14.36 8.71 -14.60
C LEU A 195 15.02 9.78 -13.73
N LEU A 196 16.04 9.40 -12.95
CA LEU A 196 16.82 10.34 -12.14
C LEU A 196 17.56 11.37 -13.00
N LEU A 197 18.14 10.95 -14.14
CA LEU A 197 18.76 11.87 -15.09
C LEU A 197 17.74 12.82 -15.73
N ILE A 198 16.54 12.34 -16.04
CA ILE A 198 15.42 13.17 -16.54
C ILE A 198 15.01 14.21 -15.49
N TYR A 199 14.82 13.80 -14.23
CA TYR A 199 14.49 14.71 -13.13
C TYR A 199 15.59 15.76 -12.93
N SER A 200 16.85 15.34 -12.83
CA SER A 200 17.99 16.24 -12.61
C SER A 200 18.24 17.22 -13.77
N ASN A 201 17.84 16.89 -14.99
CA ASN A 201 18.02 17.73 -16.17
C ASN A 201 16.70 18.28 -16.71
N SER A 202 15.62 18.30 -15.91
CA SER A 202 14.28 18.73 -16.35
C SER A 202 14.30 20.08 -17.07
N GLN A 203 15.02 21.06 -16.53
CA GLN A 203 15.14 22.40 -17.11
C GLN A 203 15.87 22.45 -18.46
N LYS A 204 16.86 21.57 -18.69
CA LYS A 204 17.53 21.49 -20.00
C LYS A 204 16.66 20.79 -21.04
N ILE A 205 15.79 19.89 -20.59
CA ILE A 205 14.88 19.14 -21.46
C ILE A 205 13.70 20.02 -21.89
N SER A 206 13.18 20.87 -21.00
CA SER A 206 12.12 21.84 -21.33
C SER A 206 12.56 22.88 -22.35
N GLU A 207 13.80 23.37 -22.23
CA GLU A 207 14.38 24.29 -23.23
C GLU A 207 14.54 23.65 -24.62
N ALA A 208 14.91 22.37 -24.68
CA ALA A 208 15.11 21.65 -25.94
C ALA A 208 13.78 21.17 -26.56
N VAL A 209 12.80 20.84 -25.73
CA VAL A 209 11.52 20.23 -26.14
C VAL A 209 10.36 20.83 -25.34
N PRO A 210 9.83 22.02 -25.75
CA PRO A 210 8.78 22.72 -25.00
C PRO A 210 7.46 21.94 -24.88
N GLN A 211 7.21 21.02 -25.81
CA GLN A 211 6.05 20.14 -25.80
C GLN A 211 6.06 19.13 -24.63
N ALA A 212 7.22 18.87 -24.03
CA ALA A 212 7.35 17.94 -22.90
C ALA A 212 7.10 18.62 -21.54
N ASP A 213 7.07 19.96 -21.49
CA ASP A 213 6.89 20.76 -20.27
C ASP A 213 5.74 20.32 -19.37
N PRO A 214 4.50 20.10 -19.85
CA PRO A 214 3.40 19.73 -18.96
C PRO A 214 3.62 18.36 -18.31
N VAL A 215 4.21 17.40 -19.03
CA VAL A 215 4.48 16.05 -18.52
C VAL A 215 5.66 16.09 -17.54
N LEU A 216 6.73 16.81 -17.88
CA LEU A 216 7.91 16.96 -17.02
C LEU A 216 7.56 17.65 -15.69
N ASN A 217 6.76 18.73 -15.74
CA ASN A 217 6.33 19.43 -14.53
C ASN A 217 5.49 18.54 -13.62
N SER A 218 4.58 17.74 -14.18
CA SER A 218 3.79 16.77 -13.39
C SER A 218 4.70 15.74 -12.70
N TYR A 219 5.68 15.19 -13.43
CA TYR A 219 6.64 14.23 -12.88
C TYR A 219 7.52 14.84 -11.78
N VAL A 220 8.11 16.01 -12.02
CA VAL A 220 8.95 16.73 -11.05
C VAL A 220 8.15 17.04 -9.78
N SER A 221 6.91 17.52 -9.92
CA SER A 221 6.07 17.84 -8.77
C SER A 221 5.77 16.62 -7.88
N LEU A 222 5.57 15.45 -8.48
CA LEU A 222 5.32 14.20 -7.75
C LEU A 222 6.58 13.77 -6.98
N VAL A 223 7.75 13.85 -7.62
CA VAL A 223 9.04 13.54 -6.97
C VAL A 223 9.30 14.52 -5.83
N ASP A 224 9.03 15.81 -6.01
CA ASP A 224 9.22 16.83 -4.99
C ASP A 224 8.27 16.61 -3.79
N GLN A 225 7.01 16.26 -4.04
CA GLN A 225 6.06 15.90 -2.98
C GLN A 225 6.53 14.68 -2.19
N ALA A 226 6.99 13.63 -2.87
CA ALA A 226 7.52 12.44 -2.21
C ALA A 226 8.77 12.75 -1.38
N ARG A 227 9.65 13.63 -1.88
CA ARG A 227 10.84 14.09 -1.16
C ARG A 227 10.45 14.88 0.09
N LEU A 228 9.57 15.87 -0.03
CA LEU A 228 9.12 16.69 1.10
C LEU A 228 8.38 15.84 2.14
N TRP A 229 7.60 14.84 1.71
CA TRP A 229 6.97 13.88 2.59
C TRP A 229 8.00 13.07 3.39
N LEU A 230 9.07 12.59 2.74
CA LEU A 230 10.15 11.86 3.40
C LEU A 230 10.94 12.76 4.37
N GLU A 231 11.17 14.02 4.00
CA GLU A 231 11.80 15.02 4.86
C GLU A 231 10.91 15.34 6.09
N ALA A 232 9.59 15.42 5.93
CA ALA A 232 8.66 15.61 7.05
C ALA A 232 8.67 14.39 8.00
N GLN A 233 8.73 13.18 7.46
CA GLN A 233 8.80 11.95 8.25
C GLN A 233 10.10 11.85 9.05
N THR A 234 11.21 12.31 8.50
CA THR A 234 12.53 12.29 9.16
C THR A 234 12.76 13.49 10.09
N GLY A 235 12.25 14.67 9.75
CA GLY A 235 12.39 15.90 10.53
C GLY A 235 11.46 15.99 11.76
N SER A 236 10.31 15.31 11.73
CA SER A 236 9.40 15.23 12.89
C SER A 236 9.99 14.47 14.08
N GLY A 237 10.96 13.58 13.86
CA GLY A 237 11.68 12.88 14.92
C GLY A 237 12.79 13.71 15.59
N THR A 238 13.31 14.75 14.93
CA THR A 238 14.45 15.54 15.42
C THR A 238 14.07 16.81 16.17
N SER A 239 12.80 17.24 16.13
CA SER A 239 12.35 18.51 16.75
C SER A 239 11.85 18.36 18.19
N GLN A 240 12.00 17.20 18.83
CA GLN A 240 11.58 16.93 20.21
C GLN A 240 12.73 16.76 21.22
N ASN A 241 13.93 17.29 20.91
CA ASN A 241 15.03 17.41 21.87
C ASN A 241 15.51 18.86 21.99
#